data_AF-A0A5M6BT23-F1
#
_entry.id   AF-A0A5M6BT23-F1
#
_cell.length_a   1.000
_cell.length_b   1.000
_cell.length_c   1.000
_cell.angle_alpha   90.00
_cell.angle_beta   90.00
_cell.angle_gamma   90.00
#
_symmetry.space_group_name_H-M   'P 1'
#
loop_
_entity.id
_entity.type
_entity.pdbx_description
1 polymer ?
#
loop_
_entity_poly.entity_id
_entity_poly.type
_entity_poly.pdbx_seq_one_letter_code
_entity_poly.pdbx_strand_id
1 'polypeptide(L)'
;MSAPNPSSSSTNPTPTLFPTLYSLLPPSLHPTLLSHLSLLSIHAEQYYIIDRIYTTTNPVVSGQLRNLRFRSRRRKSTTKTDNNQSNSDGAVGKEGKETAGEWLYTLEYVSAPLRSAEYSEASVRAIIGIEIKGMSGKDEVEEFITAMGFQHSHTYTLSGLLFHIPIPAPSNPPLTLQITITNLIPLSSATPTSHPTTISPTNPSLVGGTEPYLVQIHPSRPVNPVPIPGDVGLQDMIGLMRDLAGRVDVDGLEWSTGSMR
;
A
#
# COMPACT_ATOMS: atom_id res chain seq x y z
N MET A 1 30.66 40.67 24.22
CA MET A 1 30.83 39.46 23.36
C MET A 1 29.56 38.65 23.50
N SER A 2 28.66 38.75 22.53
CA SER A 2 27.38 38.03 22.54
C SER A 2 27.40 37.02 21.39
N ALA A 3 27.27 35.74 21.72
CA ALA A 3 27.24 34.65 20.76
C ALA A 3 25.94 34.69 19.92
N PRO A 4 25.98 34.33 18.63
CA PRO A 4 24.76 34.20 17.83
C PRO A 4 24.05 32.88 18.14
N ASN A 5 22.73 32.96 18.36
CA ASN A 5 21.84 31.81 18.45
C ASN A 5 21.80 31.06 17.11
N PRO A 6 21.96 29.72 17.07
CA PRO A 6 21.63 28.95 15.88
C PRO A 6 20.11 28.88 15.74
N SER A 7 19.58 29.53 14.71
CA SER A 7 18.20 29.31 14.26
C SER A 7 18.05 27.86 13.83
N SER A 8 17.34 27.06 14.62
CA SER A 8 16.88 25.74 14.20
C SER A 8 15.89 25.92 13.05
N SER A 9 16.33 25.63 11.82
CA SER A 9 15.43 25.48 10.68
C SER A 9 14.56 24.25 10.94
N SER A 10 13.37 24.44 11.49
CA SER A 10 12.34 23.40 11.48
C SER A 10 11.90 23.21 10.03
N THR A 11 12.48 22.25 9.33
CA THR A 11 11.93 21.73 8.09
C THR A 11 10.59 21.11 8.43
N ASN A 12 9.52 21.89 8.35
CA ASN A 12 8.17 21.35 8.43
C ASN A 12 8.04 20.35 7.27
N PRO A 13 7.78 19.06 7.53
CA PRO A 13 7.56 18.12 6.44
C PRO A 13 6.35 18.61 5.65
N THR A 14 6.57 18.97 4.38
CA THR A 14 5.48 19.28 3.47
C THR A 14 4.56 18.05 3.39
N PRO A 15 3.24 18.22 3.59
CA PRO A 15 2.32 17.10 3.54
C PRO A 15 2.40 16.48 2.14
N THR A 16 2.75 15.21 2.09
CA THR A 16 2.80 14.47 0.84
C THR A 16 1.40 13.93 0.52
N LEU A 17 1.10 13.87 -0.77
CA LEU A 17 -0.21 13.51 -1.28
C LEU A 17 -0.15 12.16 -1.96
N PHE A 18 -1.21 11.39 -1.80
CA PHE A 18 -1.33 10.07 -2.37
C PHE A 18 -2.57 10.03 -3.27
N PRO A 19 -2.41 10.29 -4.58
CA PRO A 19 -3.49 10.12 -5.54
C PRO A 19 -3.75 8.64 -5.78
N THR A 20 -5.01 8.27 -5.93
CA THR A 20 -5.40 6.90 -6.26
C THR A 20 -6.59 6.91 -7.23
N LEU A 21 -6.53 6.07 -8.25
CA LEU A 21 -7.68 5.72 -9.09
C LEU A 21 -8.15 4.32 -8.72
N TYR A 22 -9.46 4.11 -8.77
CA TYR A 22 -10.10 2.84 -8.43
C TYR A 22 -10.89 2.32 -9.62
N SER A 23 -10.99 1.01 -9.74
CA SER A 23 -11.97 0.36 -10.59
C SER A 23 -12.42 -0.96 -9.97
N LEU A 24 -13.60 -1.42 -10.34
CA LEU A 24 -14.10 -2.75 -10.00
C LEU A 24 -14.00 -3.61 -11.25
N LEU A 25 -13.21 -4.68 -11.16
CA LEU A 25 -12.95 -5.59 -12.25
C LEU A 25 -13.82 -6.84 -12.10
N PRO A 26 -14.75 -7.10 -13.03
CA PRO A 26 -15.48 -8.35 -13.09
C PRO A 26 -14.53 -9.56 -13.21
N PRO A 27 -14.82 -10.69 -12.55
CA PRO A 27 -13.95 -11.87 -12.61
C PRO A 27 -13.70 -12.42 -14.02
N SER A 28 -14.65 -12.21 -14.94
CA SER A 28 -14.53 -12.60 -16.35
C SER A 28 -13.40 -11.88 -17.08
N LEU A 29 -13.08 -10.65 -16.69
CA LEU A 29 -12.05 -9.81 -17.33
C LEU A 29 -10.68 -9.98 -16.67
N HIS A 30 -10.61 -10.66 -15.52
CA HIS A 30 -9.39 -10.83 -14.74
C HIS A 30 -8.22 -11.46 -15.52
N PRO A 31 -8.38 -12.58 -16.26
CA PRO A 31 -7.28 -13.18 -17.01
C PRO A 31 -6.71 -12.25 -18.08
N THR A 32 -7.58 -11.56 -18.83
CA THR A 32 -7.19 -10.62 -19.89
C THR A 32 -6.36 -9.47 -19.33
N LEU A 33 -6.84 -8.86 -18.24
CA LEU A 33 -6.13 -7.77 -17.59
C LEU A 33 -4.77 -8.23 -17.04
N LEU A 34 -4.71 -9.40 -16.42
CA LEU A 34 -3.45 -9.95 -15.90
C LEU A 34 -2.40 -10.14 -17.00
N SER A 35 -2.79 -10.72 -18.14
CA SER A 35 -1.88 -10.90 -19.27
C SER A 35 -1.37 -9.56 -19.78
N HIS A 36 -2.26 -8.58 -19.91
CA HIS A 36 -1.89 -7.25 -20.39
C HIS A 36 -0.94 -6.52 -19.43
N LEU A 37 -1.24 -6.51 -18.13
CA LEU A 37 -0.38 -5.89 -17.12
C LEU A 37 0.98 -6.58 -17.01
N SER A 38 1.02 -7.90 -17.18
CA SER A 38 2.28 -8.64 -17.16
C SER A 38 3.23 -8.18 -18.27
N LEU A 39 2.70 -7.80 -19.44
CA LEU A 39 3.49 -7.27 -20.55
C LEU A 39 3.95 -5.82 -20.33
N LEU A 40 3.13 -5.01 -19.65
CA LEU A 40 3.44 -3.60 -19.37
C LEU A 40 4.37 -3.42 -18.15
N SER A 41 4.36 -4.36 -17.23
CA SER A 41 5.08 -4.25 -15.96
C SER A 41 6.55 -4.62 -16.08
N ILE A 42 7.40 -3.88 -15.37
CA ILE A 42 8.81 -4.27 -15.15
C ILE A 42 8.95 -5.31 -14.05
N HIS A 43 7.96 -5.40 -13.15
CA HIS A 43 7.95 -6.32 -12.04
C HIS A 43 6.51 -6.61 -11.60
N ALA A 44 6.25 -7.86 -11.25
CA ALA A 44 5.00 -8.28 -10.62
C ALA A 44 5.31 -9.09 -9.36
N GLU A 45 4.53 -8.85 -8.31
CA GLU A 45 4.66 -9.57 -7.05
C GLU A 45 3.31 -9.86 -6.38
N GLN A 46 3.31 -10.88 -5.51
CA GLN A 46 2.17 -11.15 -4.65
C GLN A 46 1.94 -9.95 -3.72
N TYR A 47 0.71 -9.47 -3.71
CA TYR A 47 0.25 -8.41 -2.84
C TYR A 47 -0.58 -9.00 -1.71
N TYR A 48 -0.13 -8.81 -0.47
CA TYR A 48 -0.86 -9.23 0.72
C TYR A 48 -0.65 -8.20 1.82
N ILE A 49 -1.73 -7.49 2.16
CA ILE A 49 -1.73 -6.48 3.22
C ILE A 49 -2.91 -6.69 4.17
N ILE A 50 -2.68 -6.41 5.44
CA ILE A 50 -3.73 -6.35 6.47
C ILE A 50 -3.77 -4.91 6.96
N ASP A 51 -4.89 -4.23 6.74
CA ASP A 51 -5.12 -2.87 7.20
C ASP A 51 -6.07 -2.88 8.39
N ARG A 52 -5.64 -2.27 9.48
CA ARG A 52 -6.43 -2.05 10.69
C ARG A 52 -6.66 -0.55 10.84
N ILE A 53 -7.93 -0.15 10.86
CA ILE A 53 -8.32 1.25 10.95
C ILE A 53 -8.70 1.57 12.39
N TYR A 54 -8.14 2.65 12.91
CA TYR A 54 -8.43 3.17 14.23
C TYR A 54 -8.94 4.61 14.13
N THR A 55 -9.95 4.92 14.91
CA THR A 55 -10.60 6.23 14.98
C THR A 55 -10.33 6.87 16.33
N THR A 56 -10.13 8.19 16.36
CA THR A 56 -9.96 8.91 17.64
C THR A 56 -11.20 8.77 18.53
N THR A 57 -11.01 8.45 19.81
CA THR A 57 -12.11 8.36 20.79
C THR A 57 -12.45 9.73 21.37
N ASN A 58 -11.43 10.55 21.62
CA ASN A 58 -11.54 11.88 22.21
C ASN A 58 -10.78 12.88 21.31
N PRO A 59 -11.46 13.51 20.34
CA PRO A 59 -10.79 14.44 19.45
C PRO A 59 -10.33 15.67 20.24
N VAL A 60 -9.02 15.94 20.23
CA VAL A 60 -8.42 17.15 20.85
C VAL A 60 -9.01 18.43 20.29
N VAL A 61 -9.45 18.40 19.02
CA VAL A 61 -10.16 19.48 18.34
C VAL A 61 -11.55 18.99 17.98
N SER A 62 -12.59 19.62 18.56
CA SER A 62 -13.98 19.25 18.32
C SER A 62 -14.31 19.21 16.82
N GLY A 63 -14.90 18.11 16.35
CA GLY A 63 -15.26 17.90 14.95
C GLY A 63 -14.15 17.35 14.05
N GLN A 64 -12.90 17.24 14.53
CA GLN A 64 -11.81 16.67 13.75
C GLN A 64 -11.66 15.16 14.06
N LEU A 65 -12.36 14.32 13.30
CA LEU A 65 -12.12 12.88 13.32
C LEU A 65 -10.77 12.56 12.67
N ARG A 66 -9.88 11.92 13.42
CA ARG A 66 -8.58 11.45 12.94
C ARG A 66 -8.62 9.93 12.79
N ASN A 67 -8.14 9.47 11.64
CA ASN A 67 -8.02 8.04 11.34
C ASN A 67 -6.54 7.67 11.30
N LEU A 68 -6.20 6.61 12.02
CA LEU A 68 -4.92 5.93 11.91
C LEU A 68 -5.13 4.61 11.18
N ARG A 69 -4.25 4.35 10.21
CA ARG A 69 -4.14 3.08 9.52
C ARG A 69 -2.88 2.37 10.02
N PHE A 70 -3.07 1.24 10.68
CA PHE A 70 -2.00 0.31 11.01
C PHE A 70 -1.96 -0.80 9.97
N ARG A 71 -0.94 -0.78 9.13
CA ARG A 71 -0.74 -1.71 8.01
C ARG A 71 0.31 -2.76 8.35
N SER A 72 0.02 -4.01 8.02
CA SER A 72 0.97 -5.12 8.04
C SER A 72 1.18 -5.68 6.64
N ARG A 73 2.43 -5.83 6.21
CA ARG A 73 2.80 -6.42 4.92
C ARG A 73 3.84 -7.51 5.14
N ARG A 74 3.77 -8.62 4.39
CA ARG A 74 4.86 -9.61 4.39
C ARG A 74 6.01 -9.13 3.50
N ARG A 75 7.21 -9.05 4.07
CA ARG A 75 8.43 -8.82 3.31
C ARG A 75 8.84 -10.13 2.65
N LYS A 76 9.06 -10.12 1.33
CA LYS A 76 9.77 -11.23 0.68
C LYS A 76 11.19 -11.23 1.22
N SER A 77 11.57 -12.33 1.88
CA SER A 77 12.95 -12.55 2.27
C SER A 77 13.78 -12.69 0.99
N THR A 78 14.45 -11.62 0.59
CA THR A 78 15.62 -11.76 -0.29
C THR A 78 16.73 -12.28 0.59
N THR A 79 16.80 -13.59 0.77
CA THR A 79 18.03 -14.25 1.21
C THR A 79 19.07 -13.92 0.17
N LYS A 80 19.82 -12.84 0.38
CA LYS A 80 21.14 -12.71 -0.21
C LYS A 80 21.92 -13.88 0.37
N THR A 81 22.15 -14.88 -0.45
CA THR A 81 23.23 -15.83 -0.21
C THR A 81 24.51 -14.99 -0.21
N ASP A 82 24.91 -14.52 0.97
CA ASP A 82 26.25 -14.03 1.17
C ASP A 82 27.16 -15.24 0.89
N ASN A 83 27.73 -15.24 -0.32
CA ASN A 83 28.79 -16.15 -0.73
C ASN A 83 30.04 -15.83 0.09
N ASN A 84 30.03 -16.21 1.37
CA ASN A 84 31.24 -16.39 2.15
C ASN A 84 31.45 -17.89 2.32
N GLN A 85 32.31 -18.41 1.44
CA GLN A 85 33.21 -19.56 1.65
C GLN A 85 32.89 -20.45 2.86
N SER A 86 32.33 -21.62 2.57
CA SER A 86 32.74 -22.83 3.28
C SER A 86 32.65 -24.01 2.31
N ASN A 87 33.83 -24.51 1.94
CA ASN A 87 34.00 -25.84 1.38
C ASN A 87 33.34 -26.86 2.31
N SER A 88 32.39 -27.63 1.78
CA SER A 88 32.17 -29.01 2.21
C SER A 88 31.28 -29.71 1.19
N ASP A 89 31.84 -30.74 0.57
CA ASP A 89 31.17 -31.71 -0.29
C ASP A 89 29.92 -32.33 0.35
N GLY A 90 28.90 -32.53 -0.48
CA GLY A 90 27.89 -33.58 -0.32
C GLY A 90 26.73 -33.30 0.63
N ALA A 91 25.56 -32.91 0.10
CA ALA A 91 24.28 -33.52 0.47
C ALA A 91 23.13 -33.04 -0.42
N VAL A 92 22.46 -34.02 -0.99
CA VAL A 92 21.21 -34.02 -1.73
C VAL A 92 20.08 -33.32 -0.96
N GLY A 93 19.29 -32.51 -1.70
CA GLY A 93 17.85 -32.31 -1.49
C GLY A 93 17.38 -31.95 -0.08
N LYS A 94 17.38 -30.65 0.25
CA LYS A 94 16.40 -30.11 1.20
C LYS A 94 15.62 -29.02 0.48
N GLU A 95 14.36 -29.35 0.20
CA GLU A 95 13.30 -28.42 -0.17
C GLU A 95 13.48 -27.11 0.59
N GLY A 96 13.56 -26.02 -0.17
CA GLY A 96 13.60 -24.68 0.38
C GLY A 96 12.33 -24.46 1.20
N LYS A 97 12.42 -24.67 2.52
CA LYS A 97 11.49 -24.09 3.47
C LYS A 97 11.55 -22.59 3.22
N GLU A 98 10.53 -22.06 2.53
CA GLU A 98 10.21 -20.64 2.58
C GLU A 98 10.15 -20.26 4.05
N THR A 99 11.22 -19.60 4.52
CA THR A 99 11.22 -18.98 5.83
C THR A 99 10.11 -17.94 5.78
N ALA A 100 9.10 -18.12 6.63
CA ALA A 100 7.95 -17.24 6.71
C ALA A 100 8.46 -15.79 6.79
N GLY A 101 8.19 -15.01 5.73
CA GLY A 101 8.77 -13.68 5.56
C GLY A 101 8.50 -12.78 6.75
N GLU A 102 9.46 -11.91 7.07
CA GLU A 102 9.36 -10.92 8.13
C GLU A 102 8.15 -9.99 7.89
N TRP A 103 7.38 -9.71 8.94
CA TRP A 103 6.29 -8.75 8.86
C TRP A 103 6.83 -7.33 8.96
N LEU A 104 6.50 -6.51 7.95
CA LEU A 104 6.70 -5.08 7.95
C LEU A 104 5.45 -4.41 8.53
N TYR A 105 5.66 -3.52 9.50
CA TYR A 105 4.61 -2.76 10.16
C TYR A 105 4.74 -1.28 9.83
N THR A 106 3.63 -0.67 9.42
CA THR A 106 3.57 0.77 9.10
C THR A 106 2.37 1.38 9.79
N LEU A 107 2.57 2.53 10.45
CA LEU A 107 1.51 3.30 11.06
C LEU A 107 1.38 4.63 10.31
N GLU A 108 0.18 4.92 9.84
CA GLU A 108 -0.07 6.05 8.95
C GLU A 108 -1.29 6.84 9.40
N TYR A 109 -1.16 8.16 9.47
CA TYR A 109 -2.31 9.05 9.42
C TYR A 109 -2.78 9.18 7.97
N VAL A 110 -4.07 8.96 7.75
CA VAL A 110 -4.70 9.10 6.44
C VAL A 110 -5.83 10.11 6.56
N SER A 111 -5.73 11.22 5.82
CA SER A 111 -6.78 12.23 5.80
C SER A 111 -8.07 11.71 5.14
N ALA A 112 -9.17 12.45 5.36
CA ALA A 112 -10.30 12.36 4.45
C ALA A 112 -9.86 12.70 3.01
N PRO A 113 -10.57 12.22 1.97
CA PRO A 113 -10.32 12.64 0.59
C PRO A 113 -10.36 14.16 0.49
N LEU A 114 -9.32 14.74 -0.10
CA LEU A 114 -9.23 16.16 -0.31
C LEU A 114 -10.25 16.57 -1.38
N ARG A 115 -11.01 17.63 -1.10
CA ARG A 115 -12.05 18.15 -2.00
C ARG A 115 -11.59 19.48 -2.55
N SER A 116 -11.20 19.51 -3.82
CA SER A 116 -10.90 20.72 -4.59
C SER A 116 -11.01 20.39 -6.06
N ALA A 117 -11.14 21.42 -6.91
CA ALA A 117 -11.07 21.26 -8.36
C ALA A 117 -9.74 20.62 -8.80
N GLU A 118 -8.66 20.90 -8.09
CA GLU A 118 -7.32 20.35 -8.36
C GLU A 118 -7.23 18.83 -8.10
N TYR A 119 -8.18 18.26 -7.35
CA TYR A 119 -8.20 16.84 -6.98
C TYR A 119 -9.36 16.09 -7.63
N SER A 120 -10.10 16.71 -8.56
CA SER A 120 -11.32 16.08 -9.10
C SER A 120 -11.05 14.82 -9.93
N GLU A 121 -9.82 14.66 -10.42
CA GLU A 121 -9.44 13.60 -11.35
C GLU A 121 -8.87 12.35 -10.69
N ALA A 122 -8.61 12.37 -9.37
CA ALA A 122 -8.14 11.22 -8.61
C ALA A 122 -8.61 11.31 -7.16
N SER A 123 -8.73 10.19 -6.45
CA SER A 123 -8.90 10.24 -4.99
C SER A 123 -7.58 10.67 -4.36
N VAL A 124 -7.45 11.94 -3.99
CA VAL A 124 -6.25 12.45 -3.32
C VAL A 124 -6.43 12.47 -1.81
N ARG A 125 -5.47 11.90 -1.09
CA ARG A 125 -5.41 11.96 0.39
C ARG A 125 -4.04 12.45 0.84
N ALA A 126 -3.99 13.19 1.93
CA ALA A 126 -2.74 13.45 2.63
C ALA A 126 -2.40 12.23 3.50
N ILE A 127 -1.16 11.76 3.39
CA ILE A 127 -0.67 10.61 4.15
C ILE A 127 0.60 11.00 4.89
N ILE A 128 0.65 10.67 6.18
CA ILE A 128 1.87 10.79 6.98
C ILE A 128 2.11 9.43 7.61
N GLY A 129 3.17 8.74 7.19
CA GLY A 129 3.46 7.37 7.57
C GLY A 129 4.82 7.22 8.23
N ILE A 130 4.89 6.30 9.19
CA ILE A 130 6.14 5.83 9.78
C ILE A 130 6.23 4.31 9.68
N GLU A 131 7.41 3.83 9.31
CA GLU A 131 7.76 2.41 9.41
C GLU A 131 8.15 2.12 10.86
N ILE A 132 7.48 1.16 11.49
CA ILE A 132 7.76 0.77 12.87
C ILE A 132 8.94 -0.19 12.86
N LYS A 133 10.06 0.24 13.42
CA LYS A 133 11.26 -0.59 13.65
C LYS A 133 11.42 -0.83 15.14
N GLY A 134 11.66 -2.08 15.53
CA GLY A 134 12.06 -2.43 16.90
C GLY A 134 10.92 -2.76 17.88
N MET A 135 9.65 -2.71 17.49
CA MET A 135 8.56 -3.29 18.30
C MET A 135 8.48 -4.80 18.06
N SER A 136 8.27 -5.56 19.12
CA SER A 136 8.45 -7.02 19.17
C SER A 136 7.30 -7.77 18.50
N GLY A 137 6.14 -7.13 18.35
CA GLY A 137 4.96 -7.74 17.74
C GLY A 137 3.80 -6.77 17.51
N LYS A 138 2.79 -7.26 16.77
CA LYS A 138 1.55 -6.56 16.45
C LYS A 138 0.87 -5.98 17.69
N ASP A 139 0.80 -6.76 18.77
CA ASP A 139 -0.03 -6.42 19.94
C ASP A 139 0.53 -5.22 20.72
N GLU A 140 1.86 -5.06 20.75
CA GLU A 140 2.54 -3.88 21.32
C GLU A 140 2.18 -2.60 20.55
N VAL A 141 2.11 -2.68 19.22
CA VAL A 141 1.70 -1.55 18.37
C VAL A 141 0.24 -1.19 18.65
N GLU A 142 -0.65 -2.18 18.80
CA GLU A 142 -2.07 -1.93 19.08
C GLU A 142 -2.29 -1.32 20.47
N GLU A 143 -1.53 -1.76 21.47
CA GLU A 143 -1.54 -1.17 22.81
C GLU A 143 -1.07 0.29 22.77
N PHE A 144 0.02 0.57 22.05
CA PHE A 144 0.51 1.94 21.84
C PHE A 144 -0.54 2.83 21.17
N ILE A 145 -1.20 2.35 20.11
CA ILE A 145 -2.28 3.09 19.42
C ILE A 145 -3.44 3.37 20.38
N THR A 146 -3.81 2.39 21.21
CA THR A 146 -4.87 2.52 22.20
C THR A 146 -4.50 3.57 23.27
N ALA A 147 -3.26 3.55 23.75
CA ALA A 147 -2.73 4.52 24.71
C ALA A 147 -2.71 5.95 24.14
N MET A 148 -2.58 6.13 22.82
CA MET A 148 -2.71 7.43 22.16
C MET A 148 -4.15 7.95 22.06
N GLY A 149 -5.16 7.19 22.53
CA GLY A 149 -6.57 7.60 22.47
C GLY A 149 -7.25 7.28 21.14
N PHE A 150 -6.82 6.21 20.47
CA PHE A 150 -7.48 5.68 19.28
C PHE A 150 -8.13 4.34 19.59
N GLN A 151 -9.34 4.14 19.06
CA GLN A 151 -10.09 2.88 19.19
C GLN A 151 -10.14 2.19 17.84
N HIS A 152 -10.03 0.86 17.85
CA HIS A 152 -10.19 0.04 16.66
C HIS A 152 -11.59 0.21 16.06
N SER A 153 -11.64 0.45 14.76
CA SER A 153 -12.87 0.57 13.99
C SER A 153 -13.16 -0.69 13.20
N HIS A 154 -12.24 -1.10 12.32
CA HIS A 154 -12.41 -2.29 11.48
C HIS A 154 -11.07 -2.78 10.94
N THR A 155 -11.05 -4.03 10.48
CA THR A 155 -9.89 -4.67 9.85
C THR A 155 -10.31 -5.30 8.54
N TYR A 156 -9.51 -5.13 7.50
CA TYR A 156 -9.69 -5.81 6.23
C TYR A 156 -8.35 -6.30 5.69
N THR A 157 -8.41 -7.34 4.88
CA THR A 157 -7.25 -7.89 4.17
C THR A 157 -7.42 -7.64 2.67
N LEU A 158 -6.35 -7.21 2.02
CA LEU A 158 -6.27 -7.16 0.56
C LEU A 158 -5.25 -8.20 0.11
N SER A 159 -5.70 -9.11 -0.77
CA SER A 159 -4.88 -10.19 -1.30
C SER A 159 -5.01 -10.25 -2.82
N GLY A 160 -3.89 -10.33 -3.53
CA GLY A 160 -3.85 -10.40 -4.98
C GLY A 160 -2.47 -10.12 -5.55
N LEU A 161 -2.40 -9.33 -6.61
CA LEU A 161 -1.15 -9.03 -7.34
C LEU A 161 -0.88 -7.53 -7.37
N LEU A 162 0.41 -7.18 -7.36
CA LEU A 162 0.93 -5.84 -7.53
C LEU A 162 1.87 -5.82 -8.74
N PHE A 163 1.57 -4.92 -9.68
CA PHE A 163 2.36 -4.67 -10.89
C PHE A 163 3.04 -3.31 -10.77
N HIS A 164 4.33 -3.26 -11.07
CA HIS A 164 5.11 -2.02 -11.13
C HIS A 164 5.31 -1.63 -12.59
N ILE A 165 4.75 -0.49 -12.97
CA ILE A 165 4.85 0.09 -14.30
C ILE A 165 5.87 1.24 -14.25
N PRO A 166 6.89 1.24 -15.12
CA PRO A 166 7.89 2.29 -15.13
C PRO A 166 7.28 3.61 -15.61
N ILE A 167 7.67 4.72 -14.99
CA ILE A 167 7.30 6.05 -15.44
C ILE A 167 8.49 6.62 -16.24
N PRO A 168 8.27 7.17 -17.44
CA PRO A 168 9.31 7.82 -18.22
C PRO A 168 9.57 9.25 -17.71
N ALA A 169 9.82 9.42 -16.41
CA ALA A 169 10.08 10.71 -15.79
C ALA A 169 11.35 10.65 -14.93
N PRO A 170 12.20 11.69 -14.96
CA PRO A 170 13.35 11.77 -14.07
C PRO A 170 12.85 11.98 -12.64
N SER A 171 12.92 10.93 -11.83
CA SER A 171 12.62 10.98 -10.40
C SER A 171 13.75 10.31 -9.64
N ASN A 172 14.26 10.94 -8.59
CA ASN A 172 15.29 10.35 -7.73
C ASN A 172 14.79 10.34 -6.27
N PRO A 173 14.51 9.16 -5.66
CA PRO A 173 14.68 7.81 -6.22
C PRO A 173 13.66 7.50 -7.35
N PRO A 174 13.88 6.44 -8.15
CA PRO A 174 12.94 6.05 -9.20
C PRO A 174 11.52 5.86 -8.69
N LEU A 175 10.55 6.38 -9.43
CA LEU A 175 9.13 6.35 -9.15
C LEU A 175 8.44 5.45 -10.17
N THR A 176 7.56 4.58 -9.69
CA THR A 176 6.77 3.68 -10.53
C THR A 176 5.30 3.93 -10.29
N LEU A 177 4.48 3.68 -11.31
CA LEU A 177 3.04 3.51 -11.12
C LEU A 177 2.80 2.08 -10.66
N GLN A 178 2.01 1.94 -9.62
CA GLN A 178 1.64 0.65 -9.05
C GLN A 178 0.18 0.37 -9.39
N ILE A 179 -0.06 -0.80 -9.98
CA ILE A 179 -1.40 -1.32 -10.19
C ILE A 179 -1.59 -2.53 -9.29
N THR A 180 -2.58 -2.47 -8.41
CA THR A 180 -3.00 -3.62 -7.60
C THR A 180 -4.27 -4.21 -8.18
N ILE A 181 -4.37 -5.55 -8.19
CA ILE A 181 -5.60 -6.29 -8.47
C ILE A 181 -5.82 -7.17 -7.25
N THR A 182 -6.85 -6.86 -6.45
CA THR A 182 -6.99 -7.45 -5.12
C THR A 182 -8.43 -7.84 -4.81
N ASN A 183 -8.58 -8.89 -4.01
CA ASN A 183 -9.83 -9.21 -3.35
C ASN A 183 -9.84 -8.57 -1.97
N LEU A 184 -10.97 -7.96 -1.61
CA LEU A 184 -11.23 -7.40 -0.29
C LEU A 184 -11.85 -8.49 0.58
N ILE A 185 -11.16 -8.87 1.65
CA ILE A 185 -11.64 -9.87 2.62
C ILE A 185 -11.90 -9.14 3.95
N PRO A 186 -13.17 -8.85 4.30
CA PRO A 186 -13.51 -8.32 5.61
C PRO A 186 -13.17 -9.36 6.68
N LEU A 187 -12.49 -8.99 7.77
CA LEU A 187 -12.19 -9.96 8.83
C LEU A 187 -13.43 -10.33 9.68
N SER A 188 -14.53 -9.58 9.57
CA SER A 188 -15.77 -9.82 10.30
C SER A 188 -16.54 -11.06 9.84
N SER A 189 -16.18 -11.66 8.70
CA SER A 189 -16.76 -12.93 8.21
C SER A 189 -16.03 -14.18 8.74
N ALA A 190 -14.93 -14.02 9.46
CA ALA A 190 -14.27 -15.12 10.15
C ALA A 190 -14.92 -15.33 11.53
N THR A 191 -15.86 -16.27 11.62
CA THR A 191 -16.32 -16.82 12.90
C THR A 191 -15.12 -17.24 13.75
N PRO A 192 -15.06 -16.87 15.04
CA PRO A 192 -13.94 -17.19 15.91
C PRO A 192 -14.09 -18.62 16.40
N THR A 193 -13.56 -19.58 15.66
CA THR A 193 -13.41 -20.95 16.17
C THR A 193 -12.05 -21.53 15.78
N SER A 194 -11.26 -21.77 16.83
CA SER A 194 -10.10 -22.66 16.93
C SER A 194 -8.85 -22.38 16.08
N HIS A 195 -7.80 -21.98 16.80
CA HIS A 195 -6.36 -22.20 16.56
C HIS A 195 -5.71 -21.76 15.23
N PRO A 196 -4.51 -21.12 15.29
CA PRO A 196 -3.79 -20.66 14.12
C PRO A 196 -3.07 -21.84 13.47
N THR A 197 -3.80 -22.63 12.69
CA THR A 197 -3.22 -23.71 11.89
C THR A 197 -2.93 -23.15 10.50
N THR A 198 -1.66 -22.84 10.27
CA THR A 198 -0.99 -22.92 8.96
C THR A 198 -1.75 -22.33 7.77
N ILE A 199 -1.62 -21.02 7.57
CA ILE A 199 -1.97 -20.38 6.29
C ILE A 199 -0.91 -20.82 5.27
N SER A 200 -1.14 -21.95 4.61
CA SER A 200 -0.38 -22.35 3.40
C SER A 200 -0.52 -21.24 2.33
N PRO A 201 0.55 -20.91 1.59
CA PRO A 201 0.52 -19.90 0.52
C PRO A 201 -0.26 -20.35 -0.73
N THR A 202 -0.91 -21.50 -0.67
CA THR A 202 -1.72 -22.12 -1.71
C THR A 202 -3.16 -22.31 -1.22
N ASN A 203 -3.92 -21.22 -1.10
CA ASN A 203 -5.37 -21.28 -1.26
C ASN A 203 -5.72 -20.62 -2.60
N PRO A 204 -5.81 -21.41 -3.70
CA PRO A 204 -6.28 -20.94 -5.01
C PRO A 204 -7.81 -20.77 -5.07
N SER A 205 -8.51 -20.74 -3.92
CA SER A 205 -9.97 -20.59 -3.87
C SER A 205 -10.47 -19.16 -4.17
N LEU A 206 -9.58 -18.22 -4.51
CA LEU A 206 -9.94 -16.89 -5.02
C LEU A 206 -9.89 -16.79 -6.56
N VAL A 207 -9.40 -17.81 -7.27
CA VAL A 207 -9.50 -17.89 -8.73
C VAL A 207 -10.84 -18.54 -9.08
N GLY A 208 -11.93 -17.77 -8.97
CA GLY A 208 -13.29 -18.25 -9.27
C GLY A 208 -14.42 -17.67 -8.41
N GLY A 209 -14.14 -16.72 -7.52
CA GLY A 209 -15.19 -16.00 -6.79
C GLY A 209 -16.08 -15.20 -7.76
N THR A 210 -17.38 -15.10 -7.47
CA THR A 210 -18.30 -14.21 -8.19
C THR A 210 -18.11 -12.74 -7.84
N GLU A 211 -17.31 -12.45 -6.81
CA GLU A 211 -17.05 -11.10 -6.34
C GLU A 211 -16.07 -10.35 -7.25
N PRO A 212 -16.30 -9.06 -7.53
CA PRO A 212 -15.39 -8.26 -8.34
C PRO A 212 -14.06 -8.01 -7.61
N TYR A 213 -12.98 -7.91 -8.38
CA TYR A 213 -11.67 -7.50 -7.88
C TYR A 213 -11.61 -5.98 -7.76
N LEU A 214 -11.01 -5.48 -6.68
CA LEU A 214 -10.63 -4.08 -6.55
C LEU A 214 -9.32 -3.83 -7.28
N VAL A 215 -9.37 -2.98 -8.30
CA VAL A 215 -8.20 -2.49 -9.04
C VAL A 215 -7.85 -1.10 -8.56
N GLN A 216 -6.58 -0.85 -8.26
CA GLN A 216 -6.13 0.47 -7.82
C GLN A 216 -4.89 0.87 -8.60
N ILE A 217 -4.85 2.11 -9.10
CA ILE A 217 -3.63 2.74 -9.63
C ILE A 217 -3.18 3.80 -8.63
N HIS A 218 -1.92 3.76 -8.21
CA HIS A 218 -1.33 4.77 -7.36
C HIS A 218 0.19 4.85 -7.56
N PRO A 219 0.87 5.93 -7.17
CA PRO A 219 2.33 5.97 -7.21
C PRO A 219 2.94 5.03 -6.15
N SER A 220 4.19 4.62 -6.38
CA SER A 220 4.93 3.78 -5.43
C SER A 220 5.31 4.50 -4.12
N ARG A 221 5.27 5.84 -4.11
CA ARG A 221 5.40 6.68 -2.91
C ARG A 221 4.49 7.90 -3.02
N PRO A 222 4.12 8.54 -1.90
CA PRO A 222 3.46 9.85 -1.91
C PRO A 222 4.24 10.89 -2.74
N VAL A 223 3.51 11.78 -3.41
CA VAL A 223 4.02 12.84 -4.28
C VAL A 223 3.84 14.21 -3.65
N ASN A 224 4.62 15.19 -4.10
CA ASN A 224 4.51 16.55 -3.60
C ASN A 224 3.35 17.30 -4.31
N PRO A 225 2.59 18.14 -3.59
CA PRO A 225 1.55 18.98 -4.21
C PRO A 225 2.13 19.92 -5.26
N VAL A 226 3.31 20.48 -4.98
CA VAL A 226 4.06 21.36 -5.88
C VAL A 226 5.31 20.60 -6.33
N PRO A 227 5.60 20.55 -7.64
CA PRO A 227 6.77 19.84 -8.15
C PRO A 227 8.06 20.46 -7.60
N ILE A 228 8.95 19.59 -7.12
CA ILE A 228 10.33 19.94 -6.75
C ILE A 228 11.21 19.64 -7.98
N PRO A 229 12.24 20.44 -8.28
CA PRO A 229 13.13 20.15 -9.41
C PRO A 229 13.65 18.70 -9.38
N GLY A 230 13.42 17.96 -10.46
CA GLY A 230 13.82 16.55 -10.59
C GLY A 230 12.89 15.53 -9.92
N ASP A 231 11.66 15.93 -9.56
CA ASP A 231 10.62 15.03 -9.07
C ASP A 231 9.28 15.30 -9.78
N VAL A 232 8.39 14.31 -9.77
CA VAL A 232 7.07 14.38 -10.43
C VAL A 232 6.07 15.01 -9.47
N GLY A 233 5.43 16.11 -9.89
CA GLY A 233 4.38 16.78 -9.12
C GLY A 233 3.06 16.00 -9.11
N LEU A 234 2.12 16.42 -8.26
CA LEU A 234 0.80 15.78 -8.16
C LEU A 234 0.05 15.75 -9.50
N GLN A 235 -0.04 16.90 -10.21
CA GLN A 235 -0.83 16.99 -11.44
C GLN A 235 -0.24 16.13 -12.56
N ASP A 236 1.09 16.14 -12.70
CA ASP A 236 1.79 15.27 -13.65
C ASP A 236 1.55 13.79 -13.33
N MET A 237 1.58 13.43 -12.04
CA MET A 237 1.28 12.07 -11.59
C MET A 237 -0.15 11.65 -11.92
N ILE A 238 -1.14 12.53 -11.68
CA ILE A 238 -2.54 12.28 -12.04
C ILE A 238 -2.68 12.08 -13.55
N GLY A 239 -2.01 12.90 -14.36
CA GLY A 239 -1.98 12.75 -15.82
C GLY A 239 -1.40 11.39 -16.23
N LEU A 240 -0.25 10.99 -15.68
CA LEU A 240 0.37 9.69 -15.93
C LEU A 240 -0.54 8.52 -15.52
N MET A 241 -1.25 8.65 -14.39
CA MET A 241 -2.21 7.65 -13.93
C MET A 241 -3.40 7.53 -14.89
N ARG A 242 -3.92 8.64 -15.42
CA ARG A 242 -5.00 8.65 -16.41
C ARG A 242 -4.55 8.07 -17.75
N ASP A 243 -3.35 8.41 -18.20
CA ASP A 243 -2.77 7.86 -19.42
C ASP A 243 -2.59 6.35 -19.31
N LEU A 244 -2.13 5.87 -18.15
CA LEU A 244 -2.03 4.43 -17.88
C LEU A 244 -3.42 3.78 -17.83
N ALA A 245 -4.39 4.40 -17.16
CA ALA A 245 -5.76 3.92 -17.09
C ALA A 245 -6.38 3.77 -18.49
N GLY A 246 -6.15 4.73 -19.40
CA GLY A 246 -6.60 4.68 -20.79
C GLY A 246 -5.84 3.68 -21.66
N ARG A 247 -4.59 3.33 -21.32
CA ARG A 247 -3.85 2.24 -21.99
C ARG A 247 -4.31 0.88 -21.52
N VAL A 248 -4.66 0.76 -20.25
CA VAL A 248 -5.16 -0.46 -19.59
C VAL A 248 -6.67 -0.63 -19.82
N ASP A 249 -7.23 0.07 -20.80
CA ASP A 249 -8.65 0.03 -21.14
C ASP A 249 -9.03 -1.37 -21.65
N VAL A 250 -9.73 -2.10 -20.80
CA VAL A 250 -10.38 -3.38 -21.12
C VAL A 250 -11.86 -3.05 -21.17
N ASP A 251 -12.53 -3.38 -22.27
CA ASP A 251 -13.96 -3.11 -22.47
C ASP A 251 -14.77 -3.47 -21.21
N GLY A 252 -15.34 -2.45 -20.56
CA GLY A 252 -16.13 -2.58 -19.33
C GLY A 252 -15.40 -2.25 -18.02
N LEU A 253 -14.13 -1.82 -18.05
CA LEU A 253 -13.41 -1.35 -16.87
C LEU A 253 -13.59 0.17 -16.67
N GLU A 254 -14.50 0.57 -15.78
CA GLU A 254 -14.74 1.98 -15.49
C GLU A 254 -13.85 2.48 -14.35
N TRP A 255 -13.07 3.52 -14.62
CA TRP A 255 -12.22 4.17 -13.61
C TRP A 255 -12.99 5.23 -12.82
N SER A 256 -12.75 5.26 -11.51
CA SER A 256 -13.45 6.10 -10.56
C SER A 256 -12.47 6.74 -9.57
N THR A 257 -12.84 7.91 -9.06
CA THR A 257 -12.15 8.61 -7.97
C THR A 257 -12.70 8.24 -6.60
N GLY A 258 -13.57 7.21 -6.50
CA GLY A 258 -14.14 6.73 -5.24
C GLY A 258 -15.17 7.67 -4.59
N SER A 259 -15.41 8.85 -5.17
CA SER A 259 -16.54 9.71 -4.81
C SER A 259 -17.79 9.22 -5.55
N MET A 260 -18.54 8.29 -4.94
CA MET A 260 -19.93 8.09 -5.37
C MET A 260 -20.68 9.39 -5.11
N ARG A 261 -21.22 10.00 -6.17
CA ARG A 261 -22.26 11.02 -6.07
C ARG A 261 -23.59 10.36 -5.71
#